data_AF-A0A7T0M4R0-F1
#
_entry.id   AF-A0A7T0M4R0-F1
#
_cell.length_a   1.000
_cell.length_b   1.000
_cell.length_c   1.000
_cell.angle_alpha   90.00
_cell.angle_beta   90.00
_cell.angle_gamma   90.00
#
_symmetry.space_group_name_H-M   'P 1'
#
loop_
_entity.id
_entity.type
_entity.pdbx_description
1 polymer ?
#
loop_
_entity_poly.entity_id
_entity_poly.type
_entity_poly.pdbx_seq_one_letter_code
_entity_poly.pdbx_strand_id
1 'polypeptide(L)'
;MVRTSDFQFENVGSIPSNPIMNNIKNITFNLSFVSLISPFISNNLKFLASSPINEKKIFLKQSYILLTWFYYLNFVENKKNTSNNLKIFTLPIKRKKFTLTKAPMAHKNWSKEQYKFEYYSFIISFKYQFKNENIINSFNNALLFIFITKKSFPQFETNLLFLKSINLFFNYKDKNYFNYFKFNFDKN
;
A
#
# COMPACT_ATOMS: atom_id res chain seq x y z
N MET A 1 -38.85 14.47 -70.60
CA MET A 1 -37.72 15.01 -69.81
C MET A 1 -38.09 14.83 -68.33
N VAL A 2 -37.84 13.62 -67.82
CA VAL A 2 -36.93 13.30 -66.70
C VAL A 2 -37.41 13.82 -65.33
N ARG A 3 -37.76 12.84 -64.49
CA ARG A 3 -38.17 12.91 -63.08
C ARG A 3 -37.02 13.39 -62.19
N THR A 4 -37.35 14.04 -61.07
CA THR A 4 -36.74 13.73 -59.76
C THR A 4 -37.79 13.90 -58.67
N SER A 5 -38.14 12.77 -58.06
CA SER A 5 -38.85 12.68 -56.78
C SER A 5 -37.85 12.92 -55.67
N ASP A 6 -38.02 13.99 -54.92
CA ASP A 6 -37.20 14.31 -53.76
C ASP A 6 -37.51 13.33 -52.62
N PHE A 7 -36.60 12.38 -52.42
CA PHE A 7 -36.56 11.51 -51.25
C PHE A 7 -36.18 12.36 -50.03
N GLN A 8 -37.16 12.68 -49.20
CA GLN A 8 -36.89 13.11 -47.84
C GLN A 8 -36.43 11.89 -47.05
N PHE A 9 -35.12 11.80 -46.80
CA PHE A 9 -34.59 10.88 -45.81
C PHE A 9 -35.08 11.34 -44.43
N GLU A 10 -35.97 10.54 -43.84
CA GLU A 10 -36.29 10.62 -42.43
C GLU A 10 -34.97 10.54 -41.64
N ASN A 11 -34.70 11.57 -40.83
CA ASN A 11 -33.67 11.55 -39.81
C ASN A 11 -34.01 10.44 -38.82
N VAL A 12 -33.54 9.22 -39.08
CA VAL A 12 -33.54 8.14 -38.11
C VAL A 12 -32.65 8.60 -36.96
N GLY A 13 -33.30 8.92 -35.84
CA GLY A 13 -32.66 9.42 -34.64
C GLY A 13 -31.42 8.62 -34.30
N SER A 14 -30.27 9.31 -34.25
CA SER A 14 -29.06 8.78 -33.67
C SER A 14 -29.37 8.35 -32.25
N ILE A 15 -29.37 7.04 -32.00
CA ILE A 15 -29.38 6.47 -30.66
C ILE A 15 -28.24 7.17 -29.90
N PRO A 16 -28.51 7.89 -28.80
CA PRO A 16 -27.42 8.46 -28.02
C PRO A 16 -26.56 7.27 -27.58
N SER A 17 -25.31 7.25 -28.03
CA SER A 17 -24.32 6.33 -27.51
C SER A 17 -24.25 6.59 -26.01
N ASN A 18 -24.97 5.80 -25.21
CA ASN A 18 -24.76 5.78 -23.78
C ASN A 18 -23.26 5.59 -23.62
N PRO A 19 -22.53 6.54 -22.99
CA PRO A 19 -21.16 6.29 -22.66
C PRO A 19 -21.22 5.05 -21.78
N ILE A 20 -20.73 3.93 -22.29
CA ILE A 20 -20.42 2.77 -21.46
C ILE A 20 -19.49 3.37 -20.43
N MET A 21 -20.05 3.59 -19.25
CA MET A 21 -19.38 4.20 -18.13
C MET A 21 -18.34 3.14 -17.76
N ASN A 22 -17.17 3.23 -18.39
CA ASN A 22 -16.02 2.42 -18.10
C ASN A 22 -15.68 2.73 -16.65
N ASN A 23 -16.27 1.94 -15.75
CA ASN A 23 -16.10 2.10 -14.32
C ASN A 23 -14.74 1.49 -14.05
N ILE A 24 -13.70 2.27 -14.32
CA ILE A 24 -12.32 1.92 -14.02
C ILE A 24 -12.27 1.62 -12.52
N LYS A 25 -12.15 0.33 -12.19
CA LYS A 25 -12.03 -0.12 -10.82
C LYS A 25 -10.62 0.16 -10.34
N ASN A 26 -10.48 1.26 -9.62
CA ASN A 26 -9.26 1.62 -8.93
C ASN A 26 -9.11 0.72 -7.70
N ILE A 27 -7.98 0.03 -7.62
CA ILE A 27 -7.55 -0.66 -6.41
C ILE A 27 -6.45 0.15 -5.76
N THR A 28 -6.54 0.27 -4.45
CA THR A 28 -5.56 0.96 -3.62
C THR A 28 -4.89 -0.05 -2.72
N PHE A 29 -3.56 -0.16 -2.83
CA PHE A 29 -2.72 -0.94 -1.94
C PHE A 29 -2.02 0.00 -0.98
N ASN A 30 -2.12 -0.27 0.31
CA ASN A 30 -1.41 0.48 1.35
C ASN A 30 -0.51 -0.48 2.13
N LEU A 31 0.78 -0.25 2.06
CA LEU A 31 1.82 -1.02 2.74
C LEU A 31 2.35 -0.19 3.90
N SER A 32 2.26 -0.71 5.12
CA SER A 32 2.86 -0.07 6.30
C SER A 32 4.17 -0.76 6.66
N PHE A 33 5.24 0.01 6.71
CA PHE A 33 6.57 -0.47 7.07
C PHE A 33 7.02 0.13 8.40
N VAL A 34 7.82 -0.62 9.13
CA VAL A 34 8.51 -0.16 10.34
C VAL A 34 10.00 -0.42 10.15
N SER A 35 10.82 0.60 10.41
CA SER A 35 12.28 0.48 10.42
C SER A 35 12.89 0.87 11.76
N LEU A 36 13.97 0.17 12.11
CA LEU A 36 14.84 0.48 13.24
C LEU A 36 15.91 1.53 12.89
N ILE A 37 16.15 1.77 11.59
CA ILE A 37 17.09 2.79 11.13
C ILE A 37 16.30 4.00 10.64
N SER A 38 16.82 5.18 10.91
CA SER A 38 16.21 6.40 10.38
C SER A 38 16.42 6.49 8.86
N PRO A 39 15.43 6.98 8.13
CA PRO A 39 15.55 7.14 6.69
C PRO A 39 16.44 8.30 6.25
N PHE A 40 16.77 9.21 7.19
CA PHE A 40 17.39 10.49 6.91
C PHE A 40 18.84 10.58 7.40
N ILE A 41 19.46 9.47 7.81
CA ILE A 41 20.87 9.49 8.25
C ILE A 41 21.78 9.49 7.02
N SER A 42 22.07 10.69 6.53
CA SER A 42 23.32 11.01 5.86
C SER A 42 24.29 11.49 6.94
N ASN A 43 25.10 10.58 7.48
CA ASN A 43 26.49 10.80 7.88
C ASN A 43 26.96 9.67 8.81
N ASN A 44 27.93 8.89 8.32
CA ASN A 44 28.90 8.10 9.09
C ASN A 44 28.37 7.27 10.28
N LEU A 45 27.31 6.47 10.10
CA LEU A 45 27.08 5.35 11.01
C LEU A 45 28.13 4.26 10.74
N LYS A 46 29.27 4.35 11.42
CA LYS A 46 30.18 3.22 11.57
C LYS A 46 29.57 2.30 12.62
N PHE A 47 28.79 1.32 12.20
CA PHE A 47 28.50 0.18 13.07
C PHE A 47 29.83 -0.56 13.27
N LEU A 48 30.41 -0.41 14.46
CA LEU A 48 31.58 -1.17 14.87
C LEU A 48 31.15 -2.64 14.96
N ALA A 49 31.44 -3.40 13.91
CA ALA A 49 31.28 -4.85 13.92
C ALA A 49 32.35 -5.42 14.86
N SER A 50 32.02 -5.56 16.14
CA SER A 50 32.86 -6.19 17.14
C SER A 50 32.72 -7.72 17.05
N SER A 51 33.01 -8.32 15.89
CA SER A 51 33.30 -9.76 15.83
C SER A 51 34.01 -10.13 14.53
N PRO A 52 35.21 -10.73 14.59
CA PRO A 52 35.84 -11.36 13.44
C PRO A 52 35.46 -12.85 13.46
N ILE A 53 34.22 -13.20 13.11
CA ILE A 53 33.92 -14.59 12.73
C ILE A 53 33.00 -14.55 11.52
N ASN A 54 33.44 -15.26 10.48
CA ASN A 54 32.73 -15.53 9.24
C ASN A 54 31.25 -15.89 9.47
N GLU A 55 30.42 -15.56 8.47
CA GLU A 55 29.01 -16.00 8.37
C GLU A 55 27.98 -15.22 9.21
N LYS A 56 27.80 -13.94 8.86
CA LYS A 56 26.50 -13.28 8.62
C LYS A 56 26.79 -11.80 8.37
N LYS A 57 27.10 -11.45 7.12
CA LYS A 57 27.06 -10.03 6.70
C LYS A 57 25.65 -9.54 6.98
N ILE A 58 25.51 -8.76 8.04
CA ILE A 58 24.23 -8.20 8.46
C ILE A 58 23.63 -7.49 7.24
N PHE A 59 22.38 -7.84 6.88
CA PHE A 59 21.62 -7.30 5.74
C PHE A 59 21.30 -5.79 5.85
N LEU A 60 22.03 -5.06 6.69
CA LEU A 60 22.07 -3.61 6.84
C LEU A 60 22.07 -2.92 5.48
N LYS A 61 22.94 -3.37 4.56
CA LYS A 61 23.05 -2.80 3.21
C LYS A 61 21.73 -2.88 2.44
N GLN A 62 21.03 -4.01 2.50
CA GLN A 62 19.75 -4.19 1.78
C GLN A 62 18.66 -3.30 2.36
N SER A 63 18.51 -3.28 3.69
CA SER A 63 17.51 -2.42 4.35
C SER A 63 17.76 -0.94 4.09
N TYR A 64 19.03 -0.52 4.08
CA TYR A 64 19.42 0.85 3.78
C TYR A 64 19.18 1.20 2.31
N ILE A 65 19.55 0.34 1.37
CA ILE A 65 19.31 0.54 -0.07
C ILE A 65 17.81 0.66 -0.37
N LEU A 66 16.97 -0.19 0.23
CA LEU A 66 15.51 -0.12 0.06
C LEU A 66 14.96 1.23 0.55
N LEU A 67 15.44 1.66 1.70
CA LEU A 67 14.98 2.87 2.34
C LEU A 67 15.51 4.14 1.64
N THR A 68 16.74 4.14 1.12
CA THR A 68 17.24 5.22 0.25
C THR A 68 16.51 5.24 -1.08
N TRP A 69 16.16 4.08 -1.62
CA TRP A 69 15.35 3.98 -2.83
C TRP A 69 13.94 4.53 -2.61
N PHE A 70 13.27 4.22 -1.49
CA PHE A 70 12.00 4.84 -1.14
C PHE A 70 12.09 6.35 -0.96
N TYR A 71 13.16 6.84 -0.33
CA TYR A 71 13.40 8.28 -0.20
C TYR A 71 13.57 8.94 -1.58
N TYR A 72 14.35 8.32 -2.47
CA TYR A 72 14.55 8.80 -3.83
C TYR A 72 13.26 8.79 -4.66
N LEU A 73 12.48 7.71 -4.57
CA LEU A 73 11.17 7.63 -5.25
C LEU A 73 10.24 8.76 -4.77
N ASN A 74 10.19 9.01 -3.46
CA ASN A 74 9.41 10.12 -2.92
C ASN A 74 9.89 11.47 -3.47
N PHE A 75 11.20 11.70 -3.54
CA PHE A 75 11.77 12.93 -4.09
C PHE A 75 11.46 13.12 -5.58
N VAL A 76 11.59 12.07 -6.39
CA VAL A 76 11.29 12.11 -7.83
C VAL A 76 9.80 12.33 -8.06
N GLU A 77 8.95 11.69 -7.26
CA GLU A 77 7.50 11.85 -7.34
C GLU A 77 7.07 13.27 -7.01
N ASN A 78 7.62 13.86 -5.94
CA ASN A 78 7.32 15.24 -5.57
C ASN A 78 7.77 16.26 -6.65
N LYS A 79 8.74 15.91 -7.51
CA LYS A 79 9.18 16.77 -8.62
C LYS A 79 8.34 16.63 -9.88
N LYS A 80 7.77 15.44 -10.12
CA LYS A 80 6.89 15.22 -11.27
C LYS A 80 5.47 15.56 -10.86
N ASN A 81 4.95 16.71 -11.28
CA ASN A 81 3.52 17.06 -11.15
C ASN A 81 2.57 16.11 -11.91
N THR A 82 3.07 14.99 -12.43
CA THR A 82 2.25 13.93 -13.01
C THR A 82 1.49 13.21 -11.92
N SER A 83 0.26 12.78 -12.21
CA SER A 83 -0.61 11.99 -11.34
C SER A 83 -0.02 10.61 -11.08
N ASN A 84 1.15 10.54 -10.45
CA ASN A 84 1.78 9.30 -10.10
C ASN A 84 0.90 8.62 -9.05
N ASN A 85 0.73 7.33 -9.25
CA ASN A 85 -0.12 6.53 -8.42
C ASN A 85 0.54 6.15 -7.09
N LEU A 86 1.77 6.57 -6.76
CA LEU A 86 2.62 6.02 -5.69
C LEU A 86 2.93 7.03 -4.56
N LYS A 87 2.08 7.12 -3.56
CA LYS A 87 2.31 8.04 -2.44
C LYS A 87 3.17 7.39 -1.35
N ILE A 88 4.26 8.04 -0.95
CA ILE A 88 5.09 7.62 0.18
C ILE A 88 4.94 8.63 1.32
N PHE A 89 4.58 8.16 2.51
CA PHE A 89 4.41 8.99 3.70
C PHE A 89 5.28 8.49 4.86
N THR A 90 6.00 9.40 5.49
CA THR A 90 6.72 9.15 6.75
C THR A 90 5.84 9.52 7.93
N LEU A 91 5.54 8.55 8.78
CA LEU A 91 4.78 8.75 10.01
C LEU A 91 5.67 9.30 11.13
N PRO A 92 5.09 9.94 12.16
CA PRO A 92 5.84 10.41 13.32
C PRO A 92 6.59 9.27 14.02
N ILE A 93 7.80 9.57 14.46
CA ILE A 93 8.73 8.62 15.09
C ILE A 93 8.17 8.17 16.43
N LYS A 94 8.09 6.86 16.66
CA LYS A 94 7.69 6.29 17.95
C LYS A 94 8.93 6.06 18.79
N ARG A 95 8.94 6.60 20.01
CA ARG A 95 10.07 6.50 20.94
C ARG A 95 9.65 5.75 22.19
N LYS A 96 10.45 4.76 22.61
CA LYS A 96 10.30 4.07 23.89
C LYS A 96 11.57 4.30 24.72
N LYS A 97 11.41 4.77 25.94
CA LYS A 97 12.49 4.93 26.91
C LYS A 97 12.36 3.84 27.96
N PHE A 98 13.44 3.12 28.21
CA PHE A 98 13.55 2.16 29.30
C PHE A 98 14.64 2.63 30.23
N THR A 99 14.42 2.46 31.54
CA THR A 99 15.42 2.81 32.54
C THR A 99 15.76 1.57 33.34
N LEU A 100 17.03 1.16 33.32
CA LEU A 100 17.53 0.04 34.09
C LEU A 100 18.44 0.56 35.20
N THR A 101 18.38 -0.04 36.39
CA THR A 101 19.33 0.25 37.47
C THR A 101 20.68 -0.34 37.09
N LYS A 102 21.75 0.47 37.14
CA LYS A 102 23.09 0.04 36.65
C LYS A 102 23.68 -1.16 37.39
N ALA A 103 23.30 -1.35 38.66
CA ALA A 103 23.80 -2.44 39.48
C ALA A 103 22.66 -3.01 40.36
N PRO A 104 22.62 -4.33 40.61
CA PRO A 104 21.62 -4.99 41.45
C PRO A 104 21.90 -4.82 42.95
N MET A 105 22.57 -3.75 43.38
CA MET A 105 22.80 -3.49 44.80
C MET A 105 21.60 -2.80 45.41
N ALA A 106 21.10 -3.36 46.51
CA ALA A 106 19.86 -2.98 47.21
C ALA A 106 19.77 -1.51 47.68
N HIS A 107 20.84 -0.71 47.58
CA HIS A 107 20.91 0.63 48.15
C HIS A 107 21.33 1.76 47.17
N LYS A 108 21.51 1.47 45.87
CA LYS A 108 22.02 2.45 44.88
C LYS A 108 20.92 2.93 43.92
N ASN A 109 19.92 3.62 44.45
CA ASN A 109 18.75 4.11 43.69
C ASN A 109 19.06 5.22 42.67
N TRP A 110 20.19 5.91 42.78
CA TRP A 110 20.51 7.09 41.96
C TRP A 110 21.26 6.80 40.66
N SER A 111 21.77 5.58 40.50
CA SER A 111 22.50 5.18 39.29
C SER A 111 21.60 4.40 38.34
N LYS A 112 20.97 5.10 37.39
CA LYS A 112 20.10 4.52 36.35
C LYS A 112 20.69 4.73 34.96
N GLU A 113 20.65 3.70 34.14
CA GLU A 113 20.87 3.76 32.70
C GLU A 113 19.56 4.01 31.98
N GLN A 114 19.59 4.81 30.91
CA GLN A 114 18.44 5.06 30.07
C GLN A 114 18.72 4.57 28.65
N TYR A 115 17.85 3.70 28.16
CA TYR A 115 17.86 3.17 26.82
C TYR A 115 16.73 3.81 26.03
N LYS A 116 17.02 4.37 24.85
CA LYS A 116 16.04 4.99 23.97
C LYS A 116 15.95 4.22 22.67
N PHE A 117 14.81 3.59 22.42
CA PHE A 117 14.50 2.93 21.15
C PHE A 117 13.63 3.84 20.30
N GLU A 118 14.03 4.02 19.05
CA GLU A 118 13.27 4.79 18.06
C GLU A 118 12.82 3.88 16.92
N TYR A 119 11.56 4.00 16.54
CA TYR A 119 10.95 3.27 15.44
C TYR A 119 10.42 4.27 14.41
N TYR A 120 10.85 4.09 13.17
CA TYR A 120 10.43 4.90 12.03
C TYR A 120 9.34 4.13 11.30
N SER A 121 8.20 4.76 11.05
CA SER A 121 7.09 4.11 10.35
C SER A 121 6.83 4.81 9.02
N PHE A 122 6.52 4.02 8.00
CA PHE A 122 6.29 4.50 6.64
C PHE A 122 5.00 3.90 6.10
N ILE A 123 4.30 4.63 5.25
CA ILE A 123 3.19 4.14 4.48
C ILE A 123 3.51 4.35 3.00
N ILE A 124 3.48 3.28 2.22
CA ILE A 124 3.54 3.33 0.76
C ILE A 124 2.14 2.99 0.27
N SER A 125 1.50 3.94 -0.41
CA SER A 125 0.19 3.78 -1.00
C SER A 125 0.32 3.81 -2.51
N PHE A 126 -0.19 2.80 -3.21
CA PHE A 126 -0.27 2.85 -4.66
C PHE A 126 -1.64 2.50 -5.22
N LYS A 127 -2.02 3.20 -6.29
CA LYS A 127 -3.23 2.96 -7.06
C LYS A 127 -2.92 2.11 -8.29
N TYR A 128 -3.65 1.02 -8.44
CA TYR A 128 -3.61 0.18 -9.62
C TYR A 128 -4.98 0.20 -10.32
N GLN A 129 -4.94 0.40 -11.64
CA GLN A 129 -6.13 0.40 -12.48
C GLN A 129 -6.13 -0.88 -13.31
N PHE A 130 -7.17 -1.70 -13.13
CA PHE A 130 -7.35 -2.85 -14.00
C PHE A 130 -7.82 -2.40 -15.38
N LYS A 131 -7.17 -2.92 -16.43
CA LYS A 131 -7.64 -2.75 -17.81
C LYS A 131 -8.93 -3.52 -18.08
N ASN A 132 -9.15 -4.63 -17.37
CA ASN A 132 -10.33 -5.47 -17.51
C ASN A 132 -11.32 -5.22 -16.37
N GLU A 133 -12.48 -4.66 -16.71
CA GLU A 133 -13.51 -4.27 -15.74
C GLU A 133 -14.19 -5.47 -15.06
N ASN A 134 -14.17 -6.63 -15.73
CA ASN A 134 -14.96 -7.81 -15.33
C ASN A 134 -14.35 -8.66 -14.21
N ILE A 135 -13.09 -8.42 -13.82
CA ILE A 135 -12.40 -9.30 -12.86
C ILE A 135 -13.09 -9.29 -11.49
N ILE A 136 -13.68 -8.17 -11.07
CA ILE A 136 -14.19 -7.97 -9.68
C ILE A 136 -15.68 -7.57 -9.70
N ASN A 137 -16.46 -8.12 -10.63
CA ASN A 137 -17.90 -7.82 -10.74
C ASN A 137 -18.75 -8.65 -9.78
N SER A 138 -18.38 -9.90 -9.51
CA SER A 138 -19.10 -10.76 -8.56
C SER A 138 -18.41 -10.79 -7.20
N PHE A 139 -19.20 -11.04 -6.16
CA PHE A 139 -18.69 -11.26 -4.80
C PHE A 139 -17.65 -12.39 -4.76
N ASN A 140 -17.94 -13.51 -5.43
CA ASN A 140 -17.04 -14.67 -5.47
C ASN A 140 -15.69 -14.32 -6.10
N ASN A 141 -15.68 -13.55 -7.19
CA ASN A 141 -14.43 -13.15 -7.84
C ASN A 141 -13.65 -12.15 -6.99
N ALA A 142 -14.34 -11.23 -6.31
CA ALA A 142 -13.71 -10.30 -5.37
C ALA A 142 -13.02 -11.03 -4.21
N LEU A 143 -13.69 -12.03 -3.65
CA LEU A 143 -13.17 -12.84 -2.56
C LEU A 143 -12.00 -13.74 -3.02
N LEU A 144 -12.10 -14.34 -4.21
CA LEU A 144 -11.00 -15.04 -4.84
C LEU A 144 -9.79 -14.13 -5.06
N PHE A 145 -10.01 -12.90 -5.54
CA PHE A 145 -8.95 -11.92 -5.72
C PHE A 145 -8.24 -11.58 -4.39
N ILE A 146 -8.99 -11.40 -3.29
CA ILE A 146 -8.42 -11.19 -1.97
C ILE A 146 -7.55 -12.38 -1.54
N PHE A 147 -8.00 -13.62 -1.77
CA PHE A 147 -7.21 -14.79 -1.39
C PHE A 147 -5.95 -14.98 -2.24
N ILE A 148 -6.06 -14.76 -3.56
CA ILE A 148 -4.90 -14.82 -4.45
C ILE A 148 -3.89 -13.76 -4.05
N THR A 149 -4.33 -12.51 -3.87
CA THR A 149 -3.43 -11.41 -3.46
C THR A 149 -2.80 -11.68 -2.10
N LYS A 150 -3.56 -12.16 -1.12
CA LYS A 150 -3.01 -12.53 0.21
C LYS A 150 -1.96 -13.62 0.11
N LYS A 151 -2.13 -14.61 -0.78
CA LYS A 151 -1.19 -15.71 -0.99
C LYS A 151 0.04 -15.27 -1.80
N SER A 152 -0.15 -14.43 -2.81
CA SER A 152 0.93 -14.03 -3.73
C SER A 152 1.74 -12.84 -3.24
N PHE A 153 1.27 -12.09 -2.25
CA PHE A 153 2.01 -10.95 -1.75
C PHE A 153 3.26 -11.41 -1.00
N PRO A 154 4.46 -11.00 -1.43
CA PRO A 154 5.68 -11.34 -0.72
C PRO A 154 5.69 -10.67 0.65
N GLN A 155 6.09 -11.41 1.69
CA GLN A 155 6.42 -10.84 2.98
C GLN A 155 7.75 -10.08 2.85
N PHE A 156 7.66 -8.76 2.72
CA PHE A 156 8.83 -7.89 2.66
C PHE A 156 9.39 -7.71 4.07
N GLU A 157 10.36 -8.53 4.42
CA GLU A 157 11.10 -8.40 5.67
C GLU A 157 12.60 -8.40 5.39
N THR A 158 13.27 -7.44 6.01
CA THR A 158 14.72 -7.40 6.15
C THR A 158 15.05 -7.29 7.63
N ASN A 159 16.31 -7.45 8.01
CA ASN A 159 16.72 -7.36 9.41
C ASN A 159 16.29 -6.07 10.14
N LEU A 160 16.05 -4.98 9.41
CA LEU A 160 15.84 -3.64 9.99
C LEU A 160 14.66 -2.89 9.39
N LEU A 161 13.99 -3.44 8.38
CA LEU A 161 12.79 -2.89 7.76
C LEU A 161 11.80 -4.04 7.58
N PHE A 162 10.64 -3.88 8.21
CA PHE A 162 9.61 -4.90 8.34
C PHE A 162 8.30 -4.38 7.78
N LEU A 163 7.63 -5.19 6.97
CA LEU A 163 6.25 -4.93 6.55
C LEU A 163 5.30 -5.30 7.69
N LYS A 164 4.68 -4.29 8.31
CA LYS A 164 3.78 -4.49 9.44
C LYS A 164 2.36 -4.86 9.00
N SER A 165 1.84 -4.21 7.96
CA SER A 165 0.49 -4.50 7.46
C SER A 165 0.36 -4.19 5.98
N ILE A 166 -0.52 -4.96 5.32
CA ILE A 166 -0.95 -4.74 3.94
C ILE A 166 -2.45 -4.51 3.99
N ASN A 167 -2.90 -3.35 3.54
CA ASN A 167 -4.31 -3.06 3.42
C ASN A 167 -4.65 -2.90 1.94
N LEU A 168 -5.67 -3.62 1.50
CA LEU A 168 -6.14 -3.64 0.12
C LEU A 168 -7.56 -3.08 0.10
N PHE A 169 -7.75 -2.00 -0.66
CA PHE A 169 -9.02 -1.28 -0.76
C PHE A 169 -9.48 -1.27 -2.22
N PHE A 170 -10.67 -1.78 -2.47
CA PHE A 170 -11.33 -1.74 -3.77
C PHE A 170 -12.84 -1.70 -3.58
N ASN A 171 -13.51 -1.10 -4.55
CA ASN A 171 -14.97 -1.05 -4.57
C ASN A 171 -15.49 -2.12 -5.54
N TYR A 172 -16.43 -2.94 -5.09
CA TYR A 172 -17.18 -3.85 -5.94
C TYR A 172 -18.69 -3.62 -5.76
N LYS A 173 -19.47 -3.97 -6.78
CA LYS A 173 -20.94 -3.88 -6.77
C LYS A 173 -21.47 -5.16 -7.38
N ASP A 174 -22.20 -5.95 -6.61
CA ASP A 174 -22.85 -7.17 -7.07
C ASP A 174 -24.36 -7.00 -6.91
N LYS A 175 -25.09 -6.93 -8.04
CA LYS A 175 -26.55 -6.75 -8.02
C LYS A 175 -27.27 -8.01 -7.53
N ASN A 176 -26.70 -9.18 -7.78
CA ASN A 176 -27.38 -10.45 -7.51
C ASN A 176 -27.22 -10.85 -6.04
N TYR A 177 -26.03 -10.65 -5.47
CA TYR A 177 -25.76 -11.04 -4.08
C TYR A 177 -26.65 -10.29 -3.06
N PHE A 178 -26.84 -8.98 -3.23
CA PHE A 178 -27.65 -8.19 -2.28
C PHE A 178 -29.17 -8.34 -2.48
N ASN A 179 -29.63 -8.89 -3.61
CA ASN A 179 -31.04 -9.14 -3.86
C ASN A 179 -31.60 -10.35 -3.08
N TYR A 180 -30.75 -11.27 -2.62
CA TYR A 180 -31.21 -12.43 -1.85
C TYR A 180 -31.86 -12.07 -0.50
N PHE A 181 -31.54 -10.91 0.08
CA PHE A 181 -32.20 -10.44 1.30
C PHE A 181 -33.63 -9.92 1.08
N LYS A 182 -34.08 -9.80 -0.18
CA LYS A 182 -35.44 -9.35 -0.52
C LYS A 182 -36.47 -10.49 -0.46
N PHE A 183 -36.06 -11.73 -0.22
CA PHE A 183 -36.87 -12.92 -0.51
C PHE A 183 -37.79 -13.45 0.61
N ASN A 184 -38.09 -12.69 1.67
CA ASN A 184 -38.93 -13.20 2.76
C ASN A 184 -40.04 -12.27 3.27
N PHE A 185 -40.47 -11.26 2.50
CA PHE A 185 -41.61 -10.42 2.89
C PHE A 185 -42.89 -10.61 2.05
N ASP A 186 -42.84 -11.37 0.96
CA ASP A 186 -44.01 -11.57 0.07
C ASP A 186 -44.70 -12.94 0.28
N LYS A 187 -44.60 -13.51 1.48
CA LYS A 187 -45.43 -14.65 1.91
C LYS A 187 -46.13 -14.32 3.22
N ASN A 188 -47.23 -13.58 3.11
CA ASN A 188 -48.39 -13.60 4.01
C ASN A 188 -49.62 -13.22 3.19
#